data_AF-A0A7C7PU35-F1
#
_entry.id   AF-A0A7C7PU35-F1
#
_cell.length_a   1.000
_cell.length_b   1.000
_cell.length_c   1.000
_cell.angle_alpha   90.00
_cell.angle_beta   90.00
_cell.angle_gamma   90.00
#
_symmetry.space_group_name_H-M   'P 1'
#
loop_
_entity.id
_entity.type
_entity.pdbx_description
1 polymer ?
#
loop_
_entity_poly.entity_id
_entity_poly.type
_entity_poly.pdbx_seq_one_letter_code
_entity_poly.pdbx_strand_id
1 'polypeptide(L)'
;MIKERKELYKTLDFDKVLQKVKKLAKGESTKVRLENQPFLKSKGEIEKELQKTFEAKLFLKEFEYPLKNLPNITHLKSKLQVAGSLFSRKEISDILILLKEGIKVKRNLKKFERFNNLKQILESLPDFEHILEFLSSKISPVCPA
;
A
#
# COMPACT_ATOMS: atom_id res chain seq x y z
N MET A 1 -15.95 -29.99 4.53
CA MET A 1 -14.78 -29.06 4.56
C MET A 1 -15.05 -27.59 4.20
N ILE A 2 -15.58 -27.20 3.04
CA ILE A 2 -15.81 -25.75 2.73
C ILE A 2 -17.01 -25.17 3.51
N LYS A 3 -18.06 -25.96 3.75
CA LYS A 3 -19.27 -25.55 4.52
C LYS A 3 -18.97 -25.31 6.00
N GLU A 4 -18.29 -26.23 6.68
CA GLU A 4 -17.95 -26.13 8.12
C GLU A 4 -17.09 -24.91 8.43
N ARG A 5 -16.21 -24.50 7.51
CA ARG A 5 -15.38 -23.29 7.69
C ARG A 5 -16.18 -21.99 7.62
N LYS A 6 -17.23 -21.93 6.79
CA LYS A 6 -18.11 -20.75 6.71
C LYS A 6 -18.96 -20.59 7.97
N GLU A 7 -19.35 -21.68 8.61
CA GLU A 7 -20.08 -21.64 9.87
C GLU A 7 -19.18 -21.18 11.02
N LEU A 8 -17.96 -21.72 11.14
CA LEU A 8 -17.00 -21.30 12.17
C LEU A 8 -16.70 -19.78 12.11
N TYR A 9 -16.67 -19.21 10.90
CA TYR A 9 -16.47 -17.76 10.65
C TYR A 9 -17.56 -16.89 11.23
N LYS A 10 -18.81 -17.34 11.08
CA LYS A 10 -19.97 -16.69 11.67
C LYS A 10 -19.99 -16.85 13.18
N THR A 11 -19.61 -18.02 13.70
CA THR A 11 -19.60 -18.30 15.14
C THR A 11 -18.55 -17.47 15.90
N LEU A 12 -17.38 -17.24 15.30
CA LEU A 12 -16.31 -16.43 15.90
C LEU A 12 -16.38 -14.94 15.53
N ASP A 13 -17.43 -14.52 14.83
CA ASP A 13 -17.65 -13.14 14.40
C ASP A 13 -16.48 -12.52 13.60
N PHE A 14 -15.62 -13.34 12.99
CA PHE A 14 -14.51 -12.87 12.16
C PHE A 14 -15.00 -12.06 10.96
N ASP A 15 -16.18 -12.38 10.43
CA ASP A 15 -16.84 -11.59 9.39
C ASP A 15 -17.09 -10.15 9.86
N LYS A 16 -17.51 -9.94 11.10
CA LYS A 16 -17.75 -8.60 11.66
C LYS A 16 -16.42 -7.85 11.83
N VAL A 17 -15.37 -8.52 12.27
CA VAL A 17 -14.02 -7.94 12.38
C VAL A 17 -13.51 -7.53 11.01
N LEU A 18 -13.59 -8.42 10.01
CA LEU A 18 -13.17 -8.13 8.64
C LEU A 18 -13.94 -6.95 8.05
N GLN A 19 -15.26 -6.89 8.24
CA GLN A 19 -16.07 -5.75 7.79
C GLN A 19 -15.66 -4.44 8.46
N LYS A 20 -15.33 -4.45 9.76
CA LYS A 20 -14.80 -3.26 10.46
C LYS A 20 -13.44 -2.85 9.88
N VAL A 21 -12.52 -3.78 9.66
CA VAL A 21 -11.19 -3.49 9.10
C VAL A 21 -11.30 -2.94 7.67
N LYS A 22 -12.18 -3.50 6.84
CA LYS A 22 -12.44 -2.98 5.48
C LYS A 22 -12.91 -1.53 5.47
N LYS A 23 -13.76 -1.13 6.42
CA LYS A 23 -14.21 0.27 6.54
C LYS A 23 -13.06 1.22 6.88
N LEU A 24 -12.00 0.73 7.51
CA LEU A 24 -10.80 1.51 7.82
C LEU A 24 -9.81 1.56 6.65
N ALA A 25 -9.86 0.59 5.74
CA ALA A 25 -9.00 0.55 4.56
C ALA A 25 -9.35 1.68 3.57
N LYS A 26 -8.35 2.51 3.24
CA LYS A 26 -8.52 3.68 2.36
C LYS A 26 -8.44 3.34 0.87
N GLY A 27 -7.65 2.32 0.49
CA GLY A 27 -7.45 1.91 -0.90
C GLY A 27 -8.37 0.76 -1.32
N GLU A 28 -8.89 0.84 -2.55
CA GLU A 28 -9.74 -0.22 -3.10
C GLU A 28 -8.97 -1.55 -3.27
N SER A 29 -7.72 -1.46 -3.72
CA SER A 29 -6.81 -2.61 -3.79
C SER A 29 -6.59 -3.26 -2.42
N THR A 30 -6.55 -2.48 -1.34
CA THR A 30 -6.43 -3.01 0.03
C THR A 30 -7.70 -3.72 0.47
N LYS A 31 -8.88 -3.18 0.15
CA LYS A 31 -10.16 -3.84 0.45
C LYS A 31 -10.28 -5.19 -0.26
N VAL A 32 -9.96 -5.21 -1.56
CA VAL A 32 -9.92 -6.45 -2.35
C VAL A 32 -8.89 -7.44 -1.79
N ARG A 33 -7.73 -6.96 -1.33
CA ARG A 33 -6.73 -7.83 -0.71
C ARG A 33 -7.21 -8.43 0.62
N LEU A 34 -7.91 -7.65 1.45
CA LEU A 34 -8.48 -8.14 2.71
C LEU A 34 -9.56 -9.21 2.47
N GLU A 35 -10.32 -9.09 1.38
CA GLU A 35 -11.34 -10.09 0.99
C GLU A 35 -10.75 -11.42 0.59
N ASN A 36 -9.62 -11.35 -0.12
CA ASN A 36 -8.96 -12.51 -0.69
C ASN A 36 -7.81 -13.02 0.19
N GLN A 37 -7.66 -12.51 1.41
CA GLN A 37 -6.59 -12.91 2.30
C GLN A 37 -6.75 -14.39 2.67
N PRO A 38 -5.74 -15.24 2.37
CA PRO A 38 -5.82 -16.64 2.72
C PRO A 38 -5.70 -16.83 4.23
N PHE A 39 -6.25 -17.95 4.69
CA PHE A 39 -6.11 -18.38 6.07
C PHE A 39 -4.71 -18.96 6.27
N LEU A 40 -4.00 -18.39 7.24
CA LEU A 40 -2.75 -18.97 7.71
C LEU A 40 -3.08 -20.17 8.59
N LYS A 41 -2.41 -21.28 8.35
CA LYS A 41 -2.64 -22.54 9.08
C LYS A 41 -1.54 -22.83 10.08
N SER A 42 -0.35 -22.25 9.89
CA SER A 42 0.78 -22.46 10.78
C SER A 42 0.85 -21.33 11.82
N LYS A 43 1.15 -21.71 13.06
CA LYS A 43 1.38 -20.77 14.15
C LYS A 43 2.48 -19.75 13.80
N GLY A 44 3.58 -20.21 13.19
CA GLY A 44 4.69 -19.35 12.80
C GLY A 44 4.32 -18.30 11.74
N GLU A 45 3.47 -18.62 10.77
CA GLU A 45 2.96 -17.63 9.81
C GLU A 45 2.08 -16.58 10.49
N ILE A 46 1.20 -17.01 11.40
CA ILE A 46 0.33 -16.10 12.17
C ILE A 46 1.17 -15.14 13.01
N GLU A 47 2.15 -15.66 13.76
CA GLU A 47 3.05 -14.85 14.58
C GLU A 47 3.85 -13.85 13.73
N LYS A 48 4.33 -14.28 12.55
CA LYS A 48 5.03 -13.39 11.62
C LYS A 48 4.15 -12.25 11.11
N GLU A 49 2.91 -12.52 10.72
CA GLU A 49 1.98 -11.47 10.26
C GLU A 49 1.53 -10.54 11.40
N LEU A 50 1.37 -11.06 12.62
CA LEU A 50 1.10 -10.24 13.81
C LEU A 50 2.27 -9.30 14.11
N GLN A 51 3.51 -9.82 14.05
CA GLN A 51 4.71 -9.03 14.27
C GLN A 51 4.88 -7.94 13.19
N LYS A 52 4.65 -8.28 11.91
CA LYS A 52 4.60 -7.28 10.82
C LYS A 52 3.58 -6.18 11.09
N THR A 53 2.39 -6.56 11.53
CA THR A 53 1.31 -5.60 11.85
C THR A 53 1.71 -4.69 13.01
N PHE A 54 2.36 -5.25 14.02
CA PHE A 54 2.88 -4.49 15.16
C PHE A 54 3.98 -3.50 14.74
N GLU A 55 4.97 -3.94 13.96
CA GLU A 55 6.02 -3.08 13.42
C GLU A 55 5.42 -1.97 12.54
N ALA A 56 4.45 -2.29 11.68
CA ALA A 56 3.76 -1.30 10.84
C ALA A 56 3.01 -0.26 11.68
N LYS A 57 2.36 -0.68 12.78
CA LYS A 57 1.69 0.24 13.72
C LYS A 57 2.70 1.18 14.39
N LEU A 58 3.85 0.67 14.82
CA LEU A 58 4.91 1.49 15.40
C LEU A 58 5.45 2.50 14.39
N PHE A 59 5.74 2.04 13.17
CA PHE A 59 6.18 2.89 12.06
C PHE A 59 5.20 4.04 11.79
N LEU A 60 3.90 3.74 11.69
CA LEU A 60 2.87 4.76 11.43
C LEU A 60 2.75 5.78 12.57
N LYS A 61 2.91 5.34 13.82
CA LYS A 61 2.89 6.23 14.99
C LYS A 61 4.09 7.17 15.01
N GLU A 62 5.27 6.66 14.72
CA GLU A 62 6.51 7.40 14.89
C GLU A 62 6.74 8.47 13.80
N PHE A 63 6.32 8.18 12.57
CA PHE A 63 6.43 9.13 11.46
C PHE A 63 5.17 9.96 11.21
N GLU A 64 4.17 9.83 12.09
CA GLU A 64 2.85 10.46 11.95
C GLU A 64 2.31 10.38 10.52
N TYR A 65 2.49 9.23 9.87
CA TYR A 65 2.36 9.14 8.42
C TYR A 65 0.92 9.48 8.02
N PRO A 66 0.67 10.60 7.32
CA PRO A 66 -0.68 10.98 6.96
C PRO A 66 -1.11 10.08 5.80
N LEU A 67 -1.75 8.95 6.11
CA LEU A 67 -2.40 8.08 5.12
C LEU A 67 -3.61 8.78 4.44
N LYS A 68 -3.72 10.11 4.55
CA LYS A 68 -4.83 10.89 4.00
C LYS A 68 -4.65 11.02 2.48
N ASN A 69 -5.61 10.42 1.77
CA ASN A 69 -5.90 10.66 0.34
C ASN A 69 -4.75 10.38 -0.64
N LEU A 70 -4.08 9.23 -0.50
CA LEU A 70 -3.26 8.73 -1.61
C LEU A 70 -4.17 8.45 -2.83
N PRO A 71 -3.85 8.96 -4.03
CA PRO A 71 -4.69 8.76 -5.21
C PRO A 71 -4.67 7.29 -5.63
N ASN A 72 -5.80 6.79 -6.14
CA ASN A 72 -5.90 5.43 -6.66
C ASN A 72 -5.53 5.39 -8.15
N ILE A 73 -4.27 5.06 -8.46
CA ILE A 73 -3.80 4.92 -9.84
C ILE A 73 -3.93 3.50 -10.41
N THR A 74 -4.68 2.60 -9.77
CA THR A 74 -4.81 1.20 -10.23
C THR A 74 -5.30 1.12 -11.68
N HIS A 75 -6.21 2.02 -12.05
CA HIS A 75 -6.74 2.15 -13.41
C HIS A 75 -5.69 2.57 -14.45
N LEU A 76 -4.57 3.18 -14.02
CA LEU A 76 -3.47 3.60 -14.90
C LEU A 76 -2.51 2.47 -15.23
N LYS A 77 -2.61 1.31 -14.57
CA LYS A 77 -1.66 0.20 -14.77
C LYS A 77 -1.61 -0.30 -16.22
N SER A 78 -2.78 -0.50 -16.85
CA SER A 78 -2.86 -0.90 -18.26
C SER A 78 -2.29 0.18 -19.17
N LYS A 79 -2.57 1.45 -18.85
CA LYS A 79 -2.13 2.63 -19.59
C LYS A 79 -0.60 2.81 -19.58
N LEU A 80 0.04 2.49 -18.46
CA LEU A 80 1.51 2.53 -18.30
C LEU A 80 2.24 1.45 -19.10
N GLN A 81 1.56 0.39 -19.52
CA GLN A 81 2.14 -0.69 -20.31
C GLN A 81 2.12 -0.43 -21.82
N VAL A 82 1.39 0.60 -22.26
CA VAL A 82 1.24 0.93 -23.68
C VAL A 82 2.15 2.10 -24.04
N ALA A 83 3.14 1.85 -24.89
CA ALA A 83 4.02 2.90 -25.42
C ALA A 83 3.20 3.96 -26.18
N GLY A 84 3.55 5.23 -25.97
CA GLY A 84 2.85 6.38 -26.61
C GLY A 84 1.49 6.73 -25.98
N SER A 85 1.09 6.08 -24.90
CA SER A 85 -0.14 6.39 -24.19
C SER A 85 -0.14 7.81 -23.60
N LEU A 86 -1.25 8.52 -23.77
CA LEU A 86 -1.40 9.92 -23.37
C LEU A 86 -2.01 10.03 -21.98
N PHE A 87 -1.29 10.56 -21.01
CA PHE A 87 -1.80 10.81 -19.66
C PHE A 87 -2.36 12.23 -19.52
N SER A 88 -3.49 12.36 -18.85
CA SER A 88 -4.03 13.67 -18.46
C SER A 88 -3.14 14.30 -17.38
N ARG A 89 -3.20 15.64 -17.24
CA ARG A 89 -2.47 16.36 -16.19
C ARG A 89 -2.76 15.83 -14.78
N LYS A 90 -4.02 15.46 -14.52
CA LYS A 90 -4.44 14.90 -13.23
C LYS A 90 -3.80 13.53 -12.97
N GLU A 91 -3.80 12.64 -13.96
CA GLU A 91 -3.18 11.32 -13.85
C GLU A 91 -1.67 11.43 -13.58
N ILE A 92 -0.99 12.36 -14.26
CA ILE A 92 0.43 12.64 -14.03
C ILE A 92 0.66 13.17 -12.62
N SER A 93 -0.17 14.12 -12.15
CA SER A 93 -0.11 14.65 -10.79
C SER A 93 -0.30 13.54 -9.74
N ASP A 94 -1.27 12.65 -9.95
CA ASP A 94 -1.54 11.52 -9.06
C ASP A 94 -0.35 10.55 -8.98
N ILE A 95 0.31 10.27 -10.13
CA ILE A 95 1.54 9.48 -10.18
C ILE A 95 2.66 10.16 -9.40
N LEU A 96 2.88 11.47 -9.61
CA LEU A 96 3.93 12.22 -8.90
C LEU A 96 3.72 12.21 -7.38
N ILE A 97 2.48 12.36 -6.91
CA ILE A 97 2.15 12.27 -5.48
C ILE A 97 2.58 10.91 -4.94
N LEU A 98 2.21 9.82 -5.61
CA LEU A 98 2.57 8.47 -5.17
C LEU A 98 4.06 8.19 -5.18
N LEU A 99 4.80 8.68 -6.20
CA LEU A 99 6.26 8.54 -6.24
C LEU A 99 6.91 9.27 -5.06
N LYS A 100 6.51 10.51 -4.79
CA LYS A 100 7.03 11.29 -3.65
C LYS A 100 6.76 10.60 -2.32
N GLU A 101 5.54 10.09 -2.13
CA GLU A 101 5.18 9.36 -0.92
C GLU A 101 5.93 8.02 -0.82
N GLY A 102 6.09 7.29 -1.91
CA GLY A 102 6.90 6.06 -1.95
C GLY A 102 8.36 6.29 -1.52
N ILE A 103 8.98 7.38 -1.98
CA ILE A 103 10.33 7.79 -1.56
C ILE A 103 10.37 8.09 -0.07
N LYS A 104 9.39 8.84 0.46
CA LYS A 104 9.29 9.14 1.90
C LYS A 104 9.15 7.87 2.73
N VAL A 105 8.24 6.97 2.35
CA VAL A 105 8.08 5.66 3.02
C VAL A 105 9.40 4.89 3.01
N LYS A 106 10.05 4.76 1.85
CA LYS A 106 11.32 4.03 1.71
C LYS A 106 12.42 4.63 2.59
N ARG A 107 12.57 5.96 2.59
CA ARG A 107 13.55 6.66 3.43
C ARG A 107 13.25 6.48 4.92
N ASN A 108 11.99 6.56 5.32
CA ASN A 108 11.60 6.37 6.72
C ASN A 108 11.81 4.92 7.17
N LEU A 109 11.49 3.94 6.32
CA LEU A 109 11.76 2.52 6.61
C LEU A 109 13.26 2.24 6.74
N LYS A 110 14.12 2.89 5.93
CA LYS A 110 15.59 2.76 6.06
C LYS A 110 16.11 3.23 7.42
N LYS A 111 15.46 4.20 8.07
CA LYS A 111 15.86 4.67 9.41
C LYS A 111 15.58 3.64 10.51
N PHE A 112 14.85 2.56 10.20
CA PHE A 112 14.44 1.52 11.14
C PHE A 112 15.20 0.22 10.93
N GLU A 113 16.43 0.17 11.45
CA GLU A 113 17.21 -1.07 11.46
C GLU A 113 16.59 -2.15 12.37
N ARG A 114 15.76 -1.76 13.34
CA ARG A 114 15.09 -2.66 14.29
C ARG A 114 13.89 -3.44 13.74
N PHE A 115 13.36 -3.08 12.56
CA PHE A 115 12.17 -3.72 11.99
C PHE A 115 12.54 -4.83 11.01
N ASN A 116 12.85 -6.00 11.56
CA ASN A 116 13.25 -7.17 10.79
C ASN A 116 12.13 -7.67 9.87
N ASN A 117 10.86 -7.51 10.25
CA ASN A 117 9.73 -8.06 9.48
C ASN A 117 9.23 -7.10 8.40
N LEU A 118 9.47 -5.80 8.54
CA LEU A 118 9.24 -4.81 7.47
C LEU A 118 10.41 -4.72 6.48
N LYS A 119 11.57 -5.29 6.79
CA LYS A 119 12.76 -5.27 5.91
C LYS A 119 12.46 -5.82 4.51
N GLN A 120 11.69 -6.90 4.42
CA GLN A 120 11.27 -7.46 3.12
C GLN A 120 10.45 -6.47 2.29
N ILE A 121 9.61 -5.66 2.94
CA ILE A 121 8.82 -4.63 2.25
C ILE A 121 9.76 -3.54 1.75
N LEU A 122 10.71 -3.09 2.58
CA LEU A 122 11.71 -2.09 2.20
C LEU A 122 12.54 -2.55 0.98
N GLU A 123 13.00 -3.80 0.98
CA GLU A 123 13.78 -4.39 -0.12
C GLU A 123 12.96 -4.53 -1.41
N SER A 124 11.65 -4.80 -1.28
CA SER A 124 10.75 -4.90 -2.44
C SER A 124 10.35 -3.55 -3.05
N LEU A 125 10.54 -2.43 -2.34
CA LEU A 125 10.17 -1.11 -2.83
C LEU A 125 11.19 -0.63 -3.88
N PRO A 126 10.76 -0.37 -5.13
CA PRO A 126 11.62 0.18 -6.17
C PRO A 126 12.28 1.49 -5.74
N ASP A 127 13.38 1.86 -6.40
CA ASP A 127 13.86 3.23 -6.33
C ASP A 127 13.04 4.11 -7.28
N PHE A 128 12.33 5.07 -6.69
CA PHE A 128 11.45 5.97 -7.42
C PHE A 128 12.13 7.31 -7.73
N GLU A 129 13.33 7.57 -7.21
CA GLU A 129 14.01 8.88 -7.32
C GLU A 129 14.25 9.25 -8.79
N HIS A 130 14.82 8.34 -9.58
CA HIS A 130 15.04 8.56 -11.01
C HIS A 130 13.76 8.78 -11.82
N ILE A 131 12.69 8.04 -11.50
CA ILE A 131 11.40 8.18 -12.19
C ILE A 131 10.78 9.55 -11.86
N LEU A 132 10.86 9.96 -10.59
CA LEU A 132 10.37 11.25 -10.15
C LEU A 132 11.13 12.41 -10.81
N GLU A 133 12.46 12.33 -10.88
CA GLU A 133 13.31 13.32 -11.55
C GLU A 133 12.97 13.42 -13.04
N PHE A 134 12.89 12.27 -13.72
CA PHE A 134 12.52 12.21 -15.13
C PHE A 134 11.18 12.90 -15.37
N LEU A 135 10.11 12.50 -14.66
CA LEU A 135 8.78 13.08 -14.84
C LEU A 135 8.77 14.58 -14.48
N SER A 136 9.40 14.97 -13.37
CA SER A 136 9.46 16.38 -12.96
C SER A 136 10.23 17.27 -13.96
N SER A 137 11.25 16.72 -14.64
CA SER A 137 12.01 17.46 -15.67
C SER A 137 11.21 17.68 -16.97
N LYS A 138 10.24 16.81 -17.27
CA LYS A 138 9.42 16.89 -18.48
C LYS A 138 8.14 17.69 -18.26
N ILE A 139 7.71 17.81 -17.02
CA ILE A 139 6.57 18.63 -16.62
C ILE A 139 7.13 20.00 -16.24
N SER A 140 7.24 20.88 -17.25
CA SER A 140 7.59 22.28 -17.01
C SER A 140 6.66 22.87 -15.93
N PRO A 141 7.14 23.77 -15.03
CA PRO A 141 6.24 24.59 -14.22
C PRO A 141 5.47 25.51 -15.18
N VAL A 142 4.36 25.01 -15.73
CA VAL A 142 3.51 25.81 -16.63
C VAL A 142 2.87 26.93 -15.79
N CYS A 143 3.16 28.15 -16.25
CA CYS A 143 2.73 29.47 -15.80
C CYS A 143 1.44 29.53 -14.97
N PRO A 144 1.41 30.32 -13.89
CA PRO A 144 0.16 30.76 -13.30
C PRO A 144 -0.67 31.46 -14.38
N ALA A 145 -1.97 31.14 -14.39
CA ALA A 145 -2.99 31.82 -15.18
C ALA A 145 -3.09 33.30 -14.81
#